data_AF-A0A6M4WN48-F1
#
_entry.id   AF-A0A6M4WN48-F1
#
_cell.length_a   1.000
_cell.length_b   1.000
_cell.length_c   1.000
_cell.angle_alpha   90.00
_cell.angle_beta   90.00
_cell.angle_gamma   90.00
#
_symmetry.space_group_name_H-M   'P 1'
#
loop_
_entity.id
_entity.type
_entity.pdbx_description
1 polymer ?
#
loop_
_entity_poly.entity_id
_entity_poly.type
_entity_poly.pdbx_seq_one_letter_code
_entity_poly.pdbx_strand_id
1 'polypeptide(L)'
;MDLEKPPAGPPAQPPVREPEGCLVVAIRLPVRIVVLVLVVPVRMVWDALVVVGRLLRDTVLRPLGRALLWLGKALFVRPLIGLWRYVVVPVGRALGWLVQVLLVVPAVWSYRYLLTPVGHGIAWLARGIGAGLAWVYARVLTPVGHAGRWLLKGIGALLAAVGVGAYTAVAWLVRHLLVVPAGWVHRWILAPVGRAIAWCARGVWRLLALLVTGIGLVLYWTARILVVLPALSLWRWVLAPVGRFLAVVAREVGDALGLAWRIAGRISRAVGRFLGTLFRWIFVEPVRWAYRTVLTPVGHAVRDAVLRPAARAARSVGRATRQTLAAARETARQARADVRRMLFGESREREAVGRREPSGAETRTLGSSTTALTKD
;
A
#
# COMPACT_ATOMS: atom_id res chain seq x y z
N MET A 1 28.36 59.11 -39.58
CA MET A 1 27.01 58.53 -39.36
C MET A 1 26.74 58.66 -37.88
N ASP A 2 26.51 59.90 -37.48
CA ASP A 2 26.29 60.32 -36.11
C ASP A 2 24.83 60.02 -35.76
N LEU A 3 24.64 59.12 -34.80
CA LEU A 3 23.32 58.77 -34.29
C LEU A 3 22.90 59.83 -33.27
N GLU A 4 22.07 60.77 -33.73
CA GLU A 4 21.36 61.74 -32.90
C GLU A 4 20.60 61.04 -31.77
N LYS A 5 20.92 61.44 -30.53
CA LYS A 5 20.21 61.05 -29.32
C LYS A 5 19.13 62.11 -29.05
N PRO A 6 17.84 61.77 -28.97
CA PRO A 6 16.80 62.75 -28.70
C PRO A 6 16.92 63.30 -27.27
N PRO A 7 16.60 64.58 -27.03
CA PRO A 7 16.71 65.18 -25.70
C PRO A 7 15.71 64.52 -24.75
N ALA A 8 16.19 64.19 -23.55
CA ALA A 8 15.38 63.66 -22.47
C ALA A 8 14.29 64.68 -22.12
N GLY A 9 13.02 64.27 -22.28
CA GLY A 9 11.88 65.05 -21.82
C GLY A 9 11.95 65.29 -20.30
N PRO A 10 11.31 66.37 -19.81
CA PRO A 10 11.37 66.74 -18.39
C PRO A 10 10.90 65.58 -17.49
N PRO A 11 11.51 65.42 -16.30
CA PRO A 11 11.19 64.32 -15.41
C PRO A 11 9.70 64.36 -15.05
N ALA A 12 9.02 63.23 -15.26
CA ALA A 12 7.64 63.04 -14.82
C ALA A 12 7.56 63.35 -13.32
N GLN A 13 6.75 64.36 -12.98
CA GLN A 13 6.48 64.73 -11.61
C GLN A 13 5.89 63.51 -10.87
N PRO A 14 6.36 63.19 -9.66
CA PRO A 14 5.75 62.13 -8.87
C PRO A 14 4.27 62.48 -8.61
N PRO A 15 3.36 61.51 -8.60
CA PRO A 15 1.95 61.77 -8.33
C PRO A 15 1.81 62.50 -6.99
N VAL A 16 1.11 63.62 -7.02
CA VAL A 16 0.73 64.41 -5.86
C VAL A 16 0.07 63.45 -4.86
N ARG A 17 0.76 63.18 -3.75
CA ARG A 17 0.18 62.44 -2.64
C ARG A 17 -0.92 63.32 -2.06
N GLU A 18 -2.17 62.97 -2.35
CA GLU A 18 -3.30 63.46 -1.60
C GLU A 18 -3.01 63.26 -0.10
N PRO A 19 -3.36 64.22 0.77
CA PRO A 19 -3.17 64.07 2.20
C PRO A 19 -4.10 62.96 2.70
N GLU A 20 -3.58 61.73 2.69
CA GLU A 20 -4.19 60.59 3.37
C GLU A 20 -4.42 61.01 4.82
N GLY A 21 -5.68 61.27 5.16
CA GLY A 21 -6.07 61.80 6.46
C GLY A 21 -5.44 60.97 7.58
N CYS A 22 -5.04 61.65 8.66
CA CYS A 22 -4.35 61.07 9.82
C CYS A 22 -4.90 59.73 10.32
N LEU A 23 -6.17 59.40 10.05
CA LEU A 23 -6.77 58.10 10.35
C LEU A 23 -6.15 56.92 9.57
N VAL A 24 -5.88 57.09 8.26
CA VAL A 24 -5.28 56.04 7.42
C VAL A 24 -3.82 55.84 7.80
N VAL A 25 -3.11 56.92 8.10
CA VAL A 25 -1.73 56.87 8.59
C VAL A 25 -1.67 56.27 10.00
N ALA A 26 -2.54 56.66 10.92
CA ALA A 26 -2.58 56.11 12.28
C ALA A 26 -2.93 54.61 12.32
N ILE A 27 -3.71 54.10 11.35
CA ILE A 27 -4.03 52.67 11.24
C ILE A 27 -2.96 51.92 10.45
N ARG A 28 -2.37 52.48 9.39
CA ARG A 28 -1.31 51.82 8.60
C ARG A 28 0.04 51.82 9.27
N LEU A 29 0.38 52.84 10.06
CA LEU A 29 1.67 52.92 10.75
C LEU A 29 1.89 51.71 11.67
N PRO A 30 0.97 51.32 12.58
CA PRO A 30 1.16 50.15 13.42
C PRO A 30 1.17 48.85 12.62
N VAL A 31 0.31 48.73 11.60
CA VAL A 31 0.30 47.54 10.72
C VAL A 31 1.63 47.41 9.98
N ARG A 32 2.16 48.51 9.44
CA ARG A 32 3.42 48.52 8.70
C ARG A 32 4.61 48.28 9.62
N ILE A 33 4.57 48.77 10.86
CA ILE A 33 5.55 48.46 11.91
C ILE A 33 5.50 46.97 12.26
N VAL A 34 4.31 46.39 12.48
CA VAL A 34 4.17 44.94 12.77
C VAL A 34 4.65 44.09 11.58
N VAL A 35 4.30 44.47 10.36
CA VAL A 35 4.78 43.79 9.14
C VAL A 35 6.30 43.91 9.03
N LEU A 36 6.89 45.09 9.24
CA LEU A 36 8.35 45.25 9.20
C LEU A 36 9.05 44.47 10.31
N VAL A 37 8.56 44.56 11.54
CA VAL A 37 9.18 43.94 12.72
C VAL A 37 9.00 42.43 12.74
N LEU A 38 7.93 41.89 12.14
CA LEU A 38 7.67 40.45 12.14
C LEU A 38 8.05 39.79 10.81
N VAL A 39 7.61 40.35 9.67
CA VAL A 39 7.78 39.72 8.35
C VAL A 39 9.20 39.84 7.85
N VAL A 40 9.89 40.97 8.09
CA VAL A 40 11.28 41.14 7.62
C VAL A 40 12.25 40.19 8.31
N PRO A 41 12.25 40.02 9.65
CA PRO A 41 13.14 39.04 10.28
C PRO A 41 12.78 37.61 9.89
N VAL A 42 11.49 37.27 9.75
CA VAL A 42 11.08 35.95 9.24
C VAL A 42 11.59 35.73 7.81
N ARG A 43 11.50 36.74 6.93
CA ARG A 43 12.06 36.67 5.57
C ARG A 43 13.57 36.55 5.55
N MET A 44 14.27 37.29 6.41
CA MET A 44 15.73 37.21 6.53
C MET A 44 16.18 35.83 7.03
N VAL A 45 15.47 35.25 7.99
CA VAL A 45 15.71 33.89 8.47
C VAL A 45 15.44 32.87 7.37
N TRP A 46 14.37 33.06 6.58
CA TRP A 46 14.06 32.20 5.45
C TRP A 46 15.12 32.29 4.34
N ASP A 47 15.51 33.49 3.94
CA ASP A 47 16.55 33.69 2.92
C ASP A 47 17.90 33.16 3.39
N ALA A 48 18.26 33.35 4.67
CA ALA A 48 19.44 32.75 5.27
C ALA A 48 19.40 31.22 5.23
N LEU A 49 18.26 30.60 5.57
CA LEU A 49 18.07 29.14 5.48
C LEU A 49 18.20 28.62 4.05
N VAL A 50 17.64 29.34 3.08
CA VAL A 50 17.72 28.94 1.66
C VAL A 50 19.15 29.12 1.13
N VAL A 51 19.86 30.16 1.55
CA VAL A 51 21.27 30.38 1.19
C VAL A 51 22.16 29.30 1.80
N VAL A 52 22.00 28.99 3.09
CA VAL A 52 22.71 27.89 3.76
C VAL A 52 22.37 26.55 3.11
N GLY A 53 21.11 26.31 2.76
CA GLY A 53 20.69 25.10 2.06
C GLY A 53 21.27 24.98 0.64
N ARG A 54 21.41 26.10 -0.09
CA ARG A 54 22.09 26.14 -1.39
C ARG A 54 23.58 25.89 -1.26
N LEU A 55 24.25 26.58 -0.33
CA LEU A 55 25.67 26.38 -0.04
C LEU A 55 25.96 24.93 0.36
N LEU A 56 25.15 24.34 1.25
CA LEU A 56 25.33 22.95 1.64
C LEU A 56 25.15 21.98 0.46
N ARG A 57 24.23 22.30 -0.45
CA ARG A 57 23.98 21.50 -1.66
C ARG A 57 25.13 21.61 -2.66
N ASP A 58 25.62 22.80 -2.91
CA ASP A 58 26.66 23.06 -3.90
C ASP A 58 28.06 22.68 -3.40
N THR A 59 28.37 22.92 -2.12
CA THR A 59 29.69 22.69 -1.53
C THR A 59 29.88 21.26 -1.02
N VAL A 60 28.83 20.58 -0.56
CA VAL A 60 28.96 19.24 0.06
C VAL A 60 28.27 18.16 -0.76
N LEU A 61 26.97 18.31 -1.03
CA LEU A 61 26.19 17.25 -1.69
C LEU A 61 26.57 17.03 -3.16
N ARG A 62 26.87 18.09 -3.92
CA ARG A 62 27.32 17.98 -5.32
C ARG A 62 28.68 17.29 -5.49
N PRO A 63 29.74 17.67 -4.77
CA PRO A 63 31.03 16.99 -4.90
C PRO A 63 30.97 15.56 -4.35
N LEU A 64 30.25 15.30 -3.25
CA LEU A 64 30.02 13.93 -2.77
C LEU A 64 29.22 13.10 -3.77
N GLY A 65 28.18 13.67 -4.39
CA GLY A 65 27.39 12.97 -5.41
C GLY A 65 28.21 12.63 -6.65
N ARG A 66 29.07 13.54 -7.12
CA ARG A 66 30.00 13.24 -8.23
C ARG A 66 31.07 12.24 -7.83
N ALA A 67 31.66 12.38 -6.65
CA ALA A 67 32.65 11.43 -6.16
C ALA A 67 32.05 10.03 -6.03
N LEU A 68 30.85 9.91 -5.49
CA LEU A 68 30.15 8.63 -5.33
C LEU A 68 29.72 8.03 -6.67
N LEU A 69 29.24 8.84 -7.61
CA LEU A 69 28.94 8.40 -8.97
C LEU A 69 30.20 7.99 -9.73
N TRP A 70 31.30 8.71 -9.55
CA TRP A 70 32.58 8.38 -10.18
C TRP A 70 33.16 7.11 -9.58
N LEU A 71 33.09 6.95 -8.27
CA LEU A 71 33.51 5.73 -7.56
C LEU A 71 32.63 4.55 -7.98
N GLY A 72 31.32 4.74 -8.09
CA GLY A 72 30.40 3.75 -8.65
C GLY A 72 30.77 3.37 -10.08
N LYS A 73 31.00 4.35 -10.98
CA LYS A 73 31.40 4.08 -12.37
C LYS A 73 32.78 3.40 -12.44
N ALA A 74 33.74 3.85 -11.66
CA ALA A 74 35.09 3.29 -11.67
C ALA A 74 35.14 1.87 -11.09
N LEU A 75 34.43 1.62 -9.99
CA LEU A 75 34.41 0.32 -9.30
C LEU A 75 33.43 -0.69 -9.89
N PHE A 76 32.37 -0.27 -10.58
CA PHE A 76 31.45 -1.20 -11.23
C PHE A 76 31.71 -1.30 -12.73
N VAL A 77 31.76 -0.18 -13.44
CA VAL A 77 31.73 -0.20 -14.91
C VAL A 77 33.05 -0.66 -15.49
N ARG A 78 34.19 -0.19 -14.98
CA ARG A 78 35.50 -0.63 -15.48
C ARG A 78 35.79 -2.12 -15.24
N PRO A 79 35.61 -2.68 -14.03
CA PRO A 79 35.86 -4.10 -13.84
C PRO A 79 34.82 -4.97 -14.53
N LEU A 80 33.55 -4.52 -14.66
CA LEU A 80 32.55 -5.26 -15.43
C LEU A 80 32.89 -5.30 -16.93
N ILE A 81 33.39 -4.19 -17.50
CA ILE A 81 33.88 -4.14 -18.89
C ILE A 81 35.14 -5.00 -19.05
N GLY A 82 36.06 -4.95 -18.08
CA GLY A 82 37.25 -5.80 -18.04
C GLY A 82 36.87 -7.27 -18.03
N LEU A 83 35.95 -7.67 -17.15
CA LEU A 83 35.47 -9.04 -17.03
C LEU A 83 34.75 -9.50 -18.30
N TRP A 84 33.94 -8.63 -18.92
CA TRP A 84 33.30 -8.93 -20.20
C TRP A 84 34.33 -9.21 -21.29
N ARG A 85 35.33 -8.33 -21.43
CA ARG A 85 36.30 -8.38 -22.52
C ARG A 85 37.36 -9.47 -22.32
N TYR A 86 37.76 -9.76 -21.08
CA TYR A 86 38.79 -10.75 -20.75
C TYR A 86 38.25 -12.13 -20.37
N VAL A 87 36.99 -12.27 -19.98
CA VAL A 87 36.44 -13.58 -19.55
C VAL A 87 35.29 -14.00 -20.46
N VAL A 88 34.29 -13.15 -20.67
CA VAL A 88 33.09 -13.55 -21.41
C VAL A 88 33.38 -13.76 -22.90
N VAL A 89 34.14 -12.85 -23.53
CA VAL A 89 34.53 -12.97 -24.94
C VAL A 89 35.36 -14.23 -25.22
N PRO A 90 36.47 -14.51 -24.50
CA PRO A 90 37.26 -15.71 -24.78
C PRO A 90 36.53 -17.00 -24.41
N VAL A 91 35.71 -17.01 -23.36
CA VAL A 91 34.89 -18.18 -23.02
C VAL A 91 33.87 -18.45 -24.12
N GLY A 92 33.17 -17.42 -24.63
CA GLY A 92 32.24 -17.59 -25.75
C GLY A 92 32.92 -18.10 -27.02
N ARG A 93 34.12 -17.59 -27.32
CA ARG A 93 34.94 -18.05 -28.46
C ARG A 93 35.37 -19.51 -28.30
N ALA A 94 35.83 -19.88 -27.10
CA ALA A 94 36.24 -21.25 -26.78
C ALA A 94 35.05 -22.22 -26.84
N LEU A 95 33.88 -21.82 -26.32
CA LEU A 95 32.66 -22.63 -26.38
C LEU A 95 32.19 -22.83 -27.82
N GLY A 96 32.19 -21.77 -28.63
CA GLY A 96 31.84 -21.85 -30.05
C GLY A 96 32.79 -22.77 -30.82
N TRP A 97 34.09 -22.67 -30.56
CA TRP A 97 35.09 -23.58 -31.13
C TRP A 97 34.87 -25.03 -30.70
N LEU A 98 34.60 -25.25 -29.41
CA LEU A 98 34.35 -26.59 -28.86
C LEU A 98 33.11 -27.23 -29.47
N VAL A 99 32.02 -26.47 -29.63
CA VAL A 99 30.81 -26.93 -30.31
C VAL A 99 31.10 -27.25 -31.78
N GLN A 100 31.83 -26.39 -32.47
CA GLN A 100 32.15 -26.60 -33.88
C GLN A 100 33.01 -27.86 -34.10
N VAL A 101 34.04 -28.06 -33.28
CA VAL A 101 34.91 -29.25 -33.38
C VAL A 101 34.20 -30.52 -32.93
N LEU A 102 33.43 -30.46 -31.83
CA LEU A 102 32.87 -31.66 -31.21
C LEU A 102 31.54 -32.10 -31.84
N LEU A 103 30.77 -31.19 -32.43
CA LEU A 103 29.48 -31.51 -33.06
C LEU A 103 29.56 -31.44 -34.58
N VAL A 104 30.06 -30.34 -35.13
CA VAL A 104 29.96 -30.08 -36.58
C VAL A 104 30.95 -30.95 -37.36
N VAL A 105 32.20 -31.06 -36.91
CA VAL A 105 33.20 -31.90 -37.59
C VAL A 105 32.78 -33.38 -37.62
N PRO A 106 32.42 -34.03 -36.50
CA PRO A 106 32.00 -35.43 -36.55
C PRO A 106 30.65 -35.63 -37.27
N ALA A 107 29.74 -34.65 -37.24
CA ALA A 107 28.51 -34.71 -38.05
C ALA A 107 28.81 -34.66 -39.56
N VAL A 108 29.75 -33.82 -40.00
CA VAL A 108 30.16 -33.75 -41.41
C VAL A 108 30.93 -35.01 -41.81
N TRP A 109 31.79 -35.53 -40.94
CA TRP A 109 32.54 -36.75 -41.20
C TRP A 109 31.63 -37.97 -41.31
N SER A 110 30.65 -38.09 -40.42
CA SER A 110 29.64 -39.15 -40.48
C SER A 110 28.75 -39.03 -41.72
N TYR A 111 28.36 -37.83 -42.12
CA TYR A 111 27.65 -37.63 -43.40
C TYR A 111 28.48 -38.10 -44.61
N ARG A 112 29.77 -37.74 -44.66
CA ARG A 112 30.66 -38.09 -45.79
C ARG A 112 31.06 -39.57 -45.83
N TYR A 113 31.22 -40.21 -44.67
CA TYR A 113 31.64 -41.61 -44.61
C TYR A 113 30.48 -42.61 -44.53
N LEU A 114 29.29 -42.23 -44.06
CA LEU A 114 28.13 -43.14 -44.02
C LEU A 114 27.15 -42.88 -45.15
N LEU A 115 26.74 -41.63 -45.43
CA LEU A 115 25.70 -41.39 -46.43
C LEU A 115 26.23 -41.53 -47.86
N THR A 116 27.49 -41.21 -48.11
CA THR A 116 28.08 -41.29 -49.45
C THR A 116 28.24 -42.72 -49.97
N PRO A 117 28.74 -43.71 -49.20
CA PRO A 117 28.76 -45.11 -49.65
C PRO A 117 27.36 -45.73 -49.71
N VAL A 118 26.45 -45.34 -48.80
CA VAL A 118 25.05 -45.81 -48.84
C VAL A 118 24.34 -45.30 -50.09
N GLY A 119 24.56 -44.04 -50.48
CA GLY A 119 24.02 -43.49 -51.74
C GLY A 119 24.55 -44.22 -52.98
N HIS A 120 25.84 -44.58 -53.00
CA HIS A 120 26.43 -45.36 -54.09
C HIS A 120 25.90 -46.80 -54.12
N GLY A 121 25.73 -47.44 -52.95
CA GLY A 121 25.16 -48.78 -52.83
C GLY A 121 23.71 -48.83 -53.32
N ILE A 122 22.88 -47.85 -52.95
CA ILE A 122 21.48 -47.74 -53.41
C ILE A 122 21.44 -47.48 -54.92
N ALA A 123 22.29 -46.60 -55.45
CA ALA A 123 22.34 -46.32 -56.88
C ALA A 123 22.81 -47.54 -57.70
N TRP A 124 23.70 -48.37 -57.14
CA TRP A 124 24.14 -49.61 -57.76
C TRP A 124 23.04 -50.68 -57.76
N LEU A 125 22.34 -50.83 -56.64
CA LEU A 125 21.17 -51.73 -56.52
C LEU A 125 20.02 -51.31 -57.46
N ALA A 126 19.69 -50.03 -57.52
CA ALA A 126 18.65 -49.51 -58.41
C ALA A 126 18.99 -49.77 -59.89
N ARG A 127 20.27 -49.62 -60.28
CA ARG A 127 20.74 -49.95 -61.63
C ARG A 127 20.71 -51.45 -61.91
N GLY A 128 21.08 -52.28 -60.94
CA GLY A 128 20.99 -53.74 -61.05
C GLY A 128 19.55 -54.23 -61.22
N ILE A 129 18.62 -53.64 -60.47
CA ILE A 129 17.17 -53.95 -60.57
C ILE A 129 16.61 -53.48 -61.91
N GLY A 130 16.95 -52.26 -62.37
CA GLY A 130 16.50 -51.75 -63.68
C GLY A 130 17.00 -52.60 -64.85
N ALA A 131 18.26 -53.06 -64.79
CA ALA A 131 18.82 -53.97 -65.77
C ALA A 131 18.15 -55.36 -65.74
N GLY A 132 17.85 -55.88 -64.54
CA GLY A 132 17.12 -57.14 -64.37
C GLY A 132 15.69 -57.07 -64.89
N LEU A 133 15.00 -55.96 -64.65
CA LEU A 133 13.63 -55.73 -65.14
C LEU A 133 13.59 -55.59 -66.67
N ALA A 134 14.57 -54.89 -67.26
CA ALA A 134 14.70 -54.76 -68.71
C ALA A 134 15.04 -56.11 -69.38
N TRP A 135 15.88 -56.93 -68.73
CA TRP A 135 16.24 -58.26 -69.23
C TRP A 135 15.04 -59.22 -69.20
N VAL A 136 14.27 -59.21 -68.10
CA VAL A 136 13.04 -60.01 -67.98
C VAL A 136 11.97 -59.52 -68.96
N TYR A 137 11.84 -58.20 -69.14
CA TYR A 137 10.92 -57.63 -70.13
C TYR A 137 11.29 -58.06 -71.56
N ALA A 138 12.58 -58.03 -71.93
CA ALA A 138 13.04 -58.45 -73.26
C ALA A 138 12.87 -59.97 -73.50
N ARG A 139 13.07 -60.80 -72.46
CA ARG A 139 13.03 -62.26 -72.56
C ARG A 139 11.61 -62.85 -72.49
N VAL A 140 10.69 -62.14 -71.84
CA VAL A 140 9.31 -62.62 -71.59
C VAL A 140 8.26 -61.97 -72.50
N LEU A 141 8.50 -60.79 -73.08
CA LEU A 141 7.52 -60.17 -74.00
C LEU A 141 7.58 -60.74 -75.43
N THR A 142 8.70 -61.37 -75.82
CA THR A 142 8.91 -61.94 -77.15
C THR A 142 8.19 -63.28 -77.43
N PRO A 143 7.92 -64.18 -76.46
CA PRO A 143 7.17 -65.42 -76.73
C PRO A 143 5.64 -65.28 -76.58
N VAL A 144 5.13 -64.19 -76.00
CA VAL A 144 3.74 -64.11 -75.49
C VAL A 144 2.70 -63.69 -76.55
N GLY A 145 3.13 -63.27 -77.74
CA GLY A 145 2.22 -62.93 -78.83
C GLY A 145 1.39 -64.11 -79.40
N HIS A 146 1.84 -65.36 -79.23
CA HIS A 146 1.23 -66.51 -79.91
C HIS A 146 0.36 -67.43 -79.04
N ALA A 147 0.55 -67.45 -77.71
CA ALA A 147 -0.18 -68.34 -76.80
C ALA A 147 -1.42 -67.70 -76.15
N GLY A 148 -1.70 -66.41 -76.43
CA GLY A 148 -2.68 -65.61 -75.69
C GLY A 148 -4.17 -65.97 -75.88
N ARG A 149 -4.53 -66.75 -76.91
CA ARG A 149 -5.95 -66.98 -77.22
C ARG A 149 -6.58 -68.21 -76.57
N TRP A 150 -5.77 -69.17 -76.10
CA TRP A 150 -6.30 -70.48 -75.65
C TRP A 150 -6.33 -70.69 -74.14
N LEU A 151 -5.63 -69.84 -73.37
CA LEU A 151 -5.32 -70.11 -71.97
C LEU A 151 -6.06 -69.14 -71.01
N LEU A 152 -6.95 -68.28 -71.52
CA LEU A 152 -7.57 -67.18 -70.76
C LEU A 152 -8.58 -67.60 -69.67
N LYS A 153 -9.16 -68.82 -69.72
CA LYS A 153 -10.15 -69.28 -68.72
C LYS A 153 -9.58 -70.17 -67.60
N GLY A 154 -8.44 -70.84 -67.81
CA GLY A 154 -7.80 -71.68 -66.78
C GLY A 154 -6.79 -70.94 -65.90
N ILE A 155 -6.22 -69.84 -66.40
CA ILE A 155 -5.12 -69.12 -65.75
C ILE A 155 -5.56 -68.28 -64.53
N GLY A 156 -6.82 -67.82 -64.46
CA GLY A 156 -7.25 -66.90 -63.39
C GLY A 156 -7.09 -67.45 -61.98
N ALA A 157 -7.34 -68.75 -61.79
CA ALA A 157 -7.18 -69.42 -60.50
C ALA A 157 -5.71 -69.75 -60.17
N LEU A 158 -4.93 -70.15 -61.18
CA LEU A 158 -3.51 -70.45 -61.00
C LEU A 158 -2.68 -69.17 -60.76
N LEU A 159 -3.03 -68.04 -61.39
CA LEU A 159 -2.41 -66.73 -61.16
C LEU A 159 -2.67 -66.19 -59.74
N ALA A 160 -3.85 -66.43 -59.18
CA ALA A 160 -4.15 -66.03 -57.80
C ALA A 160 -3.31 -66.83 -56.80
N ALA A 161 -3.19 -68.15 -56.99
CA ALA A 161 -2.38 -69.01 -56.13
C ALA A 161 -0.86 -68.73 -56.26
N VAL A 162 -0.36 -68.56 -57.48
CA VAL A 162 1.05 -68.23 -57.74
C VAL A 162 1.38 -66.79 -57.31
N GLY A 163 0.45 -65.86 -57.46
CA GLY A 163 0.59 -64.48 -56.98
C GLY A 163 0.66 -64.38 -55.46
N VAL A 164 -0.18 -65.12 -54.73
CA VAL A 164 -0.13 -65.17 -53.25
C VAL A 164 1.12 -65.91 -52.76
N GLY A 165 1.51 -67.00 -53.41
CA GLY A 165 2.75 -67.73 -53.08
C GLY A 165 4.01 -66.90 -53.32
N ALA A 166 4.09 -66.21 -54.47
CA ALA A 166 5.21 -65.32 -54.78
C ALA A 166 5.22 -64.09 -53.87
N TYR A 167 4.07 -63.47 -53.59
CA TYR A 167 4.00 -62.31 -52.69
C TYR A 167 4.39 -62.67 -51.26
N THR A 168 3.94 -63.81 -50.74
CA THR A 168 4.31 -64.27 -49.39
C THR A 168 5.77 -64.70 -49.31
N ALA A 169 6.31 -65.36 -50.34
CA ALA A 169 7.72 -65.70 -50.42
C ALA A 169 8.61 -64.44 -50.51
N VAL A 170 8.24 -63.46 -51.34
CA VAL A 170 8.96 -62.18 -51.46
C VAL A 170 8.82 -61.37 -50.18
N ALA A 171 7.63 -61.30 -49.57
CA ALA A 171 7.43 -60.60 -48.30
C ALA A 171 8.20 -61.28 -47.16
N TRP A 172 8.27 -62.61 -47.13
CA TRP A 172 9.06 -63.36 -46.17
C TRP A 172 10.56 -63.12 -46.39
N LEU A 173 11.03 -63.16 -47.62
CA LEU A 173 12.42 -62.91 -47.97
C LEU A 173 12.83 -61.47 -47.65
N VAL A 174 11.99 -60.48 -47.97
CA VAL A 174 12.23 -59.07 -47.61
C VAL A 174 12.21 -58.90 -46.09
N ARG A 175 11.26 -59.52 -45.38
CA ARG A 175 11.19 -59.40 -43.92
C ARG A 175 12.39 -60.07 -43.25
N HIS A 176 12.83 -61.24 -43.71
CA HIS A 176 13.95 -61.96 -43.11
C HIS A 176 15.32 -61.40 -43.53
N LEU A 177 15.46 -60.95 -44.78
CA LEU A 177 16.73 -60.49 -45.34
C LEU A 177 16.96 -58.97 -45.21
N LEU A 178 15.91 -58.15 -45.13
CA LEU A 178 16.06 -56.71 -44.85
C LEU A 178 15.67 -56.39 -43.41
N VAL A 179 14.47 -56.77 -42.96
CA VAL A 179 13.93 -56.25 -41.69
C VAL A 179 14.62 -56.85 -40.47
N VAL A 180 14.98 -58.13 -40.49
CA VAL A 180 15.72 -58.78 -39.39
C VAL A 180 17.15 -58.21 -39.26
N PRO A 181 17.98 -58.14 -40.31
CA PRO A 181 19.31 -57.53 -40.18
C PRO A 181 19.24 -56.03 -39.93
N ALA A 182 18.28 -55.29 -40.50
CA ALA A 182 18.09 -53.87 -40.17
C ALA A 182 17.69 -53.68 -38.70
N GLY A 183 16.83 -54.54 -38.17
CA GLY A 183 16.45 -54.53 -36.74
C GLY A 183 17.62 -54.91 -35.82
N TRP A 184 18.48 -55.82 -36.28
CA TRP A 184 19.68 -56.22 -35.55
C TRP A 184 20.70 -55.08 -35.52
N VAL A 185 20.97 -54.44 -36.66
CA VAL A 185 21.82 -53.23 -36.76
C VAL A 185 21.26 -52.09 -35.93
N HIS A 186 19.95 -51.87 -35.94
CA HIS A 186 19.34 -50.83 -35.11
C HIS A 186 19.52 -51.11 -33.61
N ARG A 187 19.32 -52.35 -33.16
CA ARG A 187 19.45 -52.69 -31.73
C ARG A 187 20.91 -52.77 -31.26
N TRP A 188 21.80 -53.33 -32.07
CA TRP A 188 23.19 -53.55 -31.69
C TRP A 188 24.10 -52.36 -31.96
N ILE A 189 23.74 -51.45 -32.87
CA ILE A 189 24.59 -50.31 -33.22
C ILE A 189 23.89 -48.99 -32.86
N LEU A 190 22.66 -48.75 -33.32
CA LEU A 190 22.00 -47.45 -33.07
C LEU A 190 21.60 -47.27 -31.59
N ALA A 191 21.13 -48.31 -30.91
CA ALA A 191 20.74 -48.19 -29.49
C ALA A 191 21.91 -47.92 -28.53
N PRO A 192 23.09 -48.58 -28.65
CA PRO A 192 24.24 -48.22 -27.82
C PRO A 192 24.85 -46.88 -28.22
N VAL A 193 24.91 -46.56 -29.52
CA VAL A 193 25.41 -45.25 -29.98
C VAL A 193 24.50 -44.12 -29.48
N GLY A 194 23.17 -44.28 -29.56
CA GLY A 194 22.21 -43.32 -29.04
C GLY A 194 22.34 -43.12 -27.52
N ARG A 195 22.54 -44.20 -26.76
CA ARG A 195 22.78 -44.12 -25.31
C ARG A 195 24.12 -43.47 -24.98
N ALA A 196 25.18 -43.75 -25.72
CA ALA A 196 26.49 -43.13 -25.54
C ALA A 196 26.44 -41.62 -25.83
N ILE A 197 25.79 -41.22 -26.93
CA ILE A 197 25.59 -39.79 -27.27
C ILE A 197 24.75 -39.10 -26.19
N ALA A 198 23.65 -39.72 -25.74
CA ALA A 198 22.82 -39.16 -24.68
C ALA A 198 23.54 -39.07 -23.33
N TRP A 199 24.50 -39.98 -23.07
CA TRP A 199 25.32 -39.94 -21.87
C TRP A 199 26.38 -38.82 -21.95
N CYS A 200 27.07 -38.70 -23.08
CA CYS A 200 28.01 -37.60 -23.34
C CYS A 200 27.31 -36.23 -23.30
N ALA A 201 26.15 -36.09 -23.96
CA ALA A 201 25.37 -34.85 -23.94
C ALA A 201 24.94 -34.47 -22.53
N ARG A 202 24.51 -35.44 -21.71
CA ARG A 202 24.18 -35.20 -20.28
C ARG A 202 25.41 -34.86 -19.46
N GLY A 203 26.56 -35.49 -19.73
CA GLY A 203 27.83 -35.16 -19.08
C GLY A 203 28.26 -33.72 -19.35
N VAL A 204 28.23 -33.32 -20.63
CA VAL A 204 28.52 -31.94 -21.05
C VAL A 204 27.54 -30.97 -20.42
N TRP A 205 26.24 -31.26 -20.44
CA TRP A 205 25.22 -30.41 -19.83
C TRP A 205 25.45 -30.20 -18.33
N ARG A 206 25.82 -31.27 -17.58
CA ARG A 206 26.12 -31.17 -16.15
C ARG A 206 27.36 -30.32 -15.88
N LEU A 207 28.41 -30.46 -16.68
CA LEU A 207 29.62 -29.62 -16.54
C LEU A 207 29.31 -28.15 -16.83
N LEU A 208 28.51 -27.89 -17.86
CA LEU A 208 28.07 -26.54 -18.21
C LEU A 208 27.20 -25.93 -17.10
N ALA A 209 26.27 -26.71 -16.54
CA ALA A 209 25.43 -26.30 -15.42
C ALA A 209 26.25 -25.99 -14.17
N LEU A 210 27.23 -26.84 -13.83
CA LEU A 210 28.17 -26.62 -12.72
C LEU A 210 29.01 -25.36 -12.94
N LEU A 211 29.49 -25.13 -14.15
CA LEU A 211 30.25 -23.93 -14.49
C LEU A 211 29.39 -22.67 -14.33
N VAL A 212 28.16 -22.68 -14.85
CA VAL A 212 27.23 -21.56 -14.74
C VAL A 212 26.85 -21.29 -13.27
N THR A 213 26.56 -22.32 -12.49
CA THR A 213 26.24 -22.17 -11.05
C THR A 213 27.45 -21.69 -10.26
N GLY A 214 28.65 -22.19 -10.54
CA GLY A 214 29.89 -21.72 -9.93
C GLY A 214 30.15 -20.24 -10.23
N ILE A 215 30.03 -19.84 -11.49
CA ILE A 215 30.17 -18.43 -11.91
C ILE A 215 29.10 -17.57 -11.22
N GLY A 216 27.84 -18.04 -11.18
CA GLY A 216 26.74 -17.33 -10.53
C GLY A 216 26.97 -17.13 -9.03
N LEU A 217 27.48 -18.14 -8.32
CA LEU A 217 27.78 -18.06 -6.89
C LEU A 217 28.92 -17.06 -6.62
N VAL A 218 29.98 -17.10 -7.44
CA VAL A 218 31.10 -16.17 -7.34
C VAL A 218 30.65 -14.74 -7.64
N LEU A 219 29.86 -14.51 -8.70
CA LEU A 219 29.29 -13.19 -8.98
C LEU A 219 28.41 -12.69 -7.84
N TYR A 220 27.55 -13.56 -7.30
CA TYR A 220 26.67 -13.23 -6.19
C TYR A 220 27.47 -12.83 -4.95
N TRP A 221 28.48 -13.62 -4.56
CA TRP A 221 29.30 -13.33 -3.40
C TRP A 221 30.12 -12.06 -3.58
N THR A 222 30.67 -11.85 -4.77
CA THR A 222 31.44 -10.64 -5.11
C THR A 222 30.53 -9.41 -5.06
N ALA A 223 29.34 -9.46 -5.64
CA ALA A 223 28.36 -8.38 -5.58
C ALA A 223 27.87 -8.15 -4.14
N ARG A 224 27.66 -9.22 -3.38
CA ARG A 224 27.26 -9.12 -1.96
C ARG A 224 28.34 -8.45 -1.13
N ILE A 225 29.61 -8.84 -1.26
CA ILE A 225 30.71 -8.15 -0.58
C ILE A 225 30.78 -6.70 -1.05
N LEU A 226 30.80 -6.46 -2.35
CA LEU A 226 31.04 -5.14 -2.92
C LEU A 226 29.91 -4.15 -2.66
N VAL A 227 28.68 -4.61 -2.46
CA VAL A 227 27.52 -3.73 -2.21
C VAL A 227 27.13 -3.72 -0.75
N VAL A 228 27.02 -4.89 -0.12
CA VAL A 228 26.42 -5.01 1.22
C VAL A 228 27.38 -4.58 2.31
N LEU A 229 28.69 -4.88 2.21
CA LEU A 229 29.67 -4.40 3.20
C LEU A 229 29.81 -2.88 3.19
N PRO A 230 29.97 -2.19 2.05
CA PRO A 230 30.03 -0.73 2.07
C PRO A 230 28.70 -0.12 2.49
N ALA A 231 27.55 -0.70 2.12
CA ALA A 231 26.25 -0.23 2.60
C ALA A 231 26.10 -0.37 4.12
N LEU A 232 26.52 -1.49 4.71
CA LEU A 232 26.55 -1.70 6.17
C LEU A 232 27.52 -0.75 6.87
N SER A 233 28.70 -0.55 6.27
CA SER A 233 29.68 0.39 6.81
C SER A 233 29.14 1.82 6.80
N LEU A 234 28.50 2.25 5.69
CA LEU A 234 27.84 3.54 5.58
C LEU A 234 26.71 3.68 6.59
N TRP A 235 25.92 2.63 6.78
CA TRP A 235 24.85 2.62 7.77
C TRP A 235 25.39 2.81 9.19
N ARG A 236 26.47 2.09 9.54
CA ARG A 236 27.02 2.10 10.90
C ARG A 236 27.84 3.36 11.20
N TRP A 237 28.55 3.89 10.21
CA TRP A 237 29.41 5.07 10.37
C TRP A 237 28.71 6.40 10.07
N VAL A 238 27.64 6.41 9.29
CA VAL A 238 26.95 7.66 8.90
C VAL A 238 25.51 7.67 9.40
N LEU A 239 24.68 6.68 9.06
CA LEU A 239 23.26 6.72 9.45
C LEU A 239 23.05 6.57 10.96
N ALA A 240 23.79 5.68 11.62
CA ALA A 240 23.66 5.51 13.07
C ALA A 240 24.04 6.78 13.87
N PRO A 241 25.18 7.44 13.62
CA PRO A 241 25.51 8.69 14.30
C PRO A 241 24.59 9.84 13.89
N VAL A 242 24.21 9.95 12.62
CA VAL A 242 23.26 10.99 12.16
C VAL A 242 21.89 10.77 12.78
N GLY A 243 21.43 9.52 12.91
CA GLY A 243 20.18 9.17 13.56
C GLY A 243 20.19 9.50 15.06
N ARG A 244 21.30 9.25 15.76
CA ARG A 244 21.46 9.71 17.15
C ARG A 244 21.47 11.23 17.26
N PHE A 245 22.18 11.92 16.38
CA PHE A 245 22.20 13.39 16.36
C PHE A 245 20.81 13.96 16.10
N LEU A 246 20.08 13.44 15.11
CA LEU A 246 18.71 13.83 14.81
C LEU A 246 17.77 13.54 15.98
N ALA A 247 17.93 12.42 16.68
CA ALA A 247 17.13 12.11 17.85
C ALA A 247 17.38 13.10 19.02
N VAL A 248 18.64 13.50 19.25
CA VAL A 248 18.99 14.52 20.24
C VAL A 248 18.39 15.86 19.84
N VAL A 249 18.56 16.29 18.59
CA VAL A 249 18.00 17.55 18.08
C VAL A 249 16.48 17.55 18.17
N ALA A 250 15.81 16.47 17.76
CA ALA A 250 14.36 16.35 17.85
C ALA A 250 13.87 16.40 19.30
N ARG A 251 14.62 15.82 20.24
CA ARG A 251 14.30 15.85 21.67
C ARG A 251 14.43 17.26 22.24
N GLU A 252 15.54 17.94 21.98
CA GLU A 252 15.76 19.33 22.40
C GLU A 252 14.72 20.29 21.80
N VAL A 253 14.38 20.11 20.53
CA VAL A 253 13.31 20.89 19.87
C VAL A 253 11.94 20.59 20.49
N GLY A 254 11.68 19.32 20.83
CA GLY A 254 10.45 18.91 21.53
C GLY A 254 10.32 19.53 22.92
N ASP A 255 11.42 19.58 23.68
CA ASP A 255 11.45 20.18 25.02
C ASP A 255 11.29 21.71 24.94
N ALA A 256 11.96 22.36 23.99
CA ALA A 256 11.80 23.79 23.73
C ALA A 256 10.36 24.16 23.32
N LEU A 257 9.75 23.38 22.41
CA LEU A 257 8.35 23.55 22.01
C LEU A 257 7.39 23.28 23.17
N GLY A 258 7.67 22.27 24.00
CA GLY A 258 6.87 21.95 25.18
C GLY A 258 6.88 23.04 26.23
N LEU A 259 8.03 23.72 26.42
CA LEU A 259 8.17 24.90 27.26
C LEU A 259 7.40 26.09 26.67
N ALA A 260 7.55 26.35 25.38
CA ALA A 260 6.82 27.42 24.69
C ALA A 260 5.30 27.21 24.78
N TRP A 261 4.82 25.98 24.63
CA TRP A 261 3.40 25.63 24.73
C TRP A 261 2.85 25.83 26.15
N ARG A 262 3.62 25.47 27.19
CA ARG A 262 3.24 25.71 28.59
C ARG A 262 3.21 27.20 28.94
N ILE A 263 4.08 28.00 28.35
CA ILE A 263 4.08 29.46 28.51
C ILE A 263 2.86 30.06 27.78
N ALA A 264 2.62 29.65 26.53
CA ALA A 264 1.47 30.07 25.74
C ALA A 264 0.14 29.72 26.44
N GLY A 265 0.03 28.53 27.03
CA GLY A 265 -1.15 28.12 27.80
C GLY A 265 -1.40 28.95 29.06
N ARG A 266 -0.33 29.37 29.76
CA ARG A 266 -0.44 30.30 30.90
C ARG A 266 -0.89 31.69 30.46
N ILE A 267 -0.33 32.20 29.36
CA ILE A 267 -0.71 33.51 28.80
C ILE A 267 -2.16 33.47 28.31
N SER A 268 -2.56 32.44 27.59
CA SER A 268 -3.95 32.25 27.13
C SER A 268 -4.95 32.24 28.28
N ARG A 269 -4.66 31.56 29.40
CA ARG A 269 -5.52 31.60 30.60
C ARG A 269 -5.54 32.97 31.27
N ALA A 270 -4.42 33.68 31.29
CA ALA A 270 -4.37 35.03 31.84
C ALA A 270 -5.22 36.01 31.00
N VAL A 271 -5.08 35.94 29.67
CA VAL A 271 -5.87 36.73 28.72
C VAL A 271 -7.35 36.36 28.82
N GLY A 272 -7.68 35.06 28.89
CA GLY A 272 -9.06 34.59 29.03
C GLY A 272 -9.71 35.06 30.34
N ARG A 273 -8.97 35.05 31.46
CA ARG A 273 -9.47 35.64 32.72
C ARG A 273 -9.66 37.14 32.61
N PHE A 274 -8.69 37.85 32.02
CA PHE A 274 -8.80 39.29 31.84
C PHE A 274 -10.03 39.65 31.00
N LEU A 275 -10.20 38.97 29.87
CA LEU A 275 -11.34 39.18 28.97
C LEU A 275 -12.67 38.81 29.62
N GLY A 276 -12.72 37.71 30.37
CA GLY A 276 -13.91 37.31 31.14
C GLY A 276 -14.25 38.31 32.25
N THR A 277 -13.24 38.91 32.89
CA THR A 277 -13.44 39.94 33.93
C THR A 277 -13.94 41.23 33.30
N LEU A 278 -13.36 41.64 32.17
CA LEU A 278 -13.78 42.81 31.40
C LEU A 278 -15.23 42.65 30.92
N PHE A 279 -15.55 41.47 30.38
CA PHE A 279 -16.90 41.13 29.96
C PHE A 279 -17.90 41.18 31.11
N ARG A 280 -17.52 40.66 32.29
CA ARG A 280 -18.34 40.74 33.50
C ARG A 280 -18.59 42.18 33.91
N TRP A 281 -17.56 43.02 33.91
CA TRP A 281 -17.65 44.43 34.26
C TRP A 281 -18.52 45.23 33.28
N ILE A 282 -18.37 44.99 31.97
CA ILE A 282 -19.08 45.74 30.92
C ILE A 282 -20.54 45.31 30.78
N PHE A 283 -20.83 44.01 30.86
CA PHE A 283 -22.17 43.51 30.55
C PHE A 283 -22.94 43.03 31.78
N VAL A 284 -22.28 42.28 32.66
CA VAL A 284 -22.98 41.57 33.74
C VAL A 284 -23.23 42.48 34.93
N GLU A 285 -22.24 43.25 35.36
CA GLU A 285 -22.33 44.20 36.47
C GLU A 285 -23.45 45.24 36.26
N PRO A 286 -23.55 45.94 35.11
CA PRO A 286 -24.60 46.93 34.91
C PRO A 286 -25.99 46.31 34.77
N VAL A 287 -26.13 45.14 34.13
CA VAL A 287 -27.41 44.42 34.05
C VAL A 287 -27.85 43.94 35.43
N ARG A 288 -26.91 43.45 36.26
CA ARG A 288 -27.19 43.02 37.63
C ARG A 288 -27.59 44.18 38.54
N TRP A 289 -26.96 45.35 38.36
CA TRP A 289 -27.35 46.58 39.04
C TRP A 289 -28.73 47.04 38.58
N ALA A 290 -29.01 47.09 37.28
CA ALA A 290 -30.33 47.44 36.75
C ALA A 290 -31.43 46.50 37.26
N TYR A 291 -31.15 45.19 37.33
CA TYR A 291 -32.07 44.21 37.89
C TYR A 291 -32.35 44.46 39.39
N ARG A 292 -31.31 44.74 40.18
CA ARG A 292 -31.46 44.98 41.62
C ARG A 292 -32.09 46.34 41.95
N THR A 293 -31.71 47.39 41.23
CA THR A 293 -32.11 48.76 41.52
C THR A 293 -33.46 49.11 40.88
N VAL A 294 -33.84 48.47 39.78
CA VAL A 294 -35.07 48.82 39.04
C VAL A 294 -36.10 47.70 39.13
N LEU A 295 -35.75 46.48 38.73
CA LEU A 295 -36.71 45.37 38.66
C LEU A 295 -37.14 44.84 40.03
N THR A 296 -36.25 44.88 41.02
CA THR A 296 -36.56 44.40 42.38
C THR A 296 -37.55 45.32 43.13
N PRO A 297 -37.35 46.66 43.20
CA PRO A 297 -38.32 47.54 43.85
C PRO A 297 -39.63 47.64 43.06
N VAL A 298 -39.59 47.64 41.72
CA VAL A 298 -40.81 47.61 40.90
C VAL A 298 -41.58 46.30 41.11
N GLY A 299 -40.88 45.17 41.20
CA GLY A 299 -41.48 43.88 41.52
C GLY A 299 -42.14 43.86 42.90
N HIS A 300 -41.53 44.49 43.90
CA HIS A 300 -42.13 44.65 45.23
C HIS A 300 -43.32 45.59 45.22
N ALA A 301 -43.24 46.73 44.53
CA ALA A 301 -44.34 47.68 44.41
C ALA A 301 -45.57 47.06 43.71
N VAL A 302 -45.37 46.36 42.59
CA VAL A 302 -46.46 45.65 41.89
C VAL A 302 -47.05 44.54 42.76
N ARG A 303 -46.21 43.82 43.50
CA ARG A 303 -46.66 42.75 44.41
C ARG A 303 -47.47 43.28 45.59
N ASP A 304 -47.06 44.41 46.15
CA ASP A 304 -47.72 44.99 47.33
C ASP A 304 -48.95 45.82 46.98
N ALA A 305 -48.92 46.56 45.86
CA ALA A 305 -50.01 47.45 45.45
C ALA A 305 -51.12 46.73 44.68
N VAL A 306 -50.82 45.65 43.95
CA VAL A 306 -51.81 45.00 43.05
C VAL A 306 -52.11 43.58 43.50
N LEU A 307 -51.07 42.75 43.67
CA LEU A 307 -51.27 41.32 43.91
C LEU A 307 -51.76 41.03 45.33
N ARG A 308 -51.24 41.71 46.35
CA ARG A 308 -51.70 41.56 47.75
C ARG A 308 -53.16 41.97 47.96
N PRO A 309 -53.63 43.16 47.51
CA PRO A 309 -55.04 43.54 47.67
C PRO A 309 -55.99 42.63 46.88
N ALA A 310 -55.63 42.25 45.65
CA ALA A 310 -56.42 41.29 44.87
C ALA A 310 -56.53 39.93 45.57
N ALA A 311 -55.43 39.42 46.14
CA ALA A 311 -55.44 38.17 46.90
C ALA A 311 -56.26 38.26 48.20
N ARG A 312 -56.28 39.42 48.87
CA ARG A 312 -57.13 39.63 50.06
C ARG A 312 -58.61 39.67 49.69
N ALA A 313 -58.98 40.35 48.61
CA ALA A 313 -60.34 40.38 48.08
C ALA A 313 -60.80 38.99 47.61
N ALA A 314 -59.94 38.21 46.94
CA ALA A 314 -60.25 36.84 46.57
C ALA A 314 -60.48 35.93 47.79
N ARG A 315 -59.73 36.12 48.88
CA ARG A 315 -59.90 35.34 50.13
C ARG A 315 -61.12 35.76 50.95
N SER A 316 -61.59 37.00 50.87
CA SER A 316 -62.86 37.39 51.51
C SER A 316 -64.05 36.78 50.77
N VAL A 317 -64.03 36.82 49.44
CA VAL A 317 -65.03 36.15 48.60
C VAL A 317 -65.01 34.64 48.82
N GLY A 318 -63.82 34.02 48.80
CA GLY A 318 -63.70 32.57 49.03
C GLY A 318 -64.18 32.10 50.40
N ARG A 319 -64.04 32.92 51.45
CA ARG A 319 -64.57 32.61 52.78
C ARG A 319 -66.09 32.74 52.83
N ALA A 320 -66.66 33.78 52.25
CA ALA A 320 -68.11 33.95 52.14
C ALA A 320 -68.75 32.81 51.34
N THR A 321 -68.16 32.44 50.19
CA THR A 321 -68.64 31.32 49.38
C THR A 321 -68.52 29.99 50.10
N ARG A 322 -67.46 29.75 50.89
CA ARG A 322 -67.34 28.51 51.67
C ARG A 322 -68.36 28.44 52.81
N GLN A 323 -68.68 29.56 53.44
CA GLN A 323 -69.71 29.62 54.49
C GLN A 323 -71.11 29.37 53.92
N THR A 324 -71.45 29.95 52.76
CA THR A 324 -72.74 29.67 52.09
C THR A 324 -72.83 28.22 51.61
N LEU A 325 -71.74 27.64 51.11
CA LEU A 325 -71.70 26.22 50.71
C LEU A 325 -71.75 25.26 51.90
N ALA A 326 -71.13 25.61 53.02
CA ALA A 326 -71.19 24.82 54.25
C ALA A 326 -72.61 24.84 54.83
N ALA A 327 -73.22 26.02 54.93
CA ALA A 327 -74.61 26.17 55.36
C ALA A 327 -75.57 25.41 54.44
N ALA A 328 -75.41 25.52 53.11
CA ALA A 328 -76.22 24.76 52.16
C ALA A 328 -76.01 23.23 52.26
N ARG A 329 -74.79 22.78 52.59
CA ARG A 329 -74.51 21.36 52.80
C ARG A 329 -75.09 20.84 54.11
N GLU A 330 -75.05 21.64 55.17
CA GLU A 330 -75.65 21.31 56.46
C GLU A 330 -77.16 21.23 56.35
N THR A 331 -77.81 22.21 55.71
CA THR A 331 -79.27 22.15 55.44
C THR A 331 -79.63 20.97 54.56
N ALA A 332 -78.84 20.66 53.53
CA ALA A 332 -79.06 19.46 52.72
C ALA A 332 -78.87 18.16 53.52
N ARG A 333 -77.88 18.08 54.40
CA ARG A 333 -77.65 16.90 55.27
C ARG A 333 -78.76 16.74 56.31
N GLN A 334 -79.22 17.82 56.92
CA GLN A 334 -80.35 17.82 57.85
C GLN A 334 -81.63 17.43 57.13
N ALA A 335 -81.97 18.04 56.00
CA ALA A 335 -83.14 17.66 55.22
C ALA A 335 -83.10 16.18 54.80
N ARG A 336 -81.91 15.66 54.42
CA ARG A 336 -81.76 14.23 54.12
C ARG A 336 -81.89 13.35 55.36
N ALA A 337 -81.34 13.77 56.49
CA ALA A 337 -81.44 13.03 57.75
C ALA A 337 -82.88 13.00 58.27
N ASP A 338 -83.62 14.11 58.13
CA ASP A 338 -85.02 14.23 58.53
C ASP A 338 -85.94 13.44 57.61
N VAL A 339 -85.74 13.51 56.29
CA VAL A 339 -86.45 12.64 55.33
C VAL A 339 -86.13 11.17 55.60
N ARG A 340 -84.86 10.83 55.88
CA ARG A 340 -84.48 9.45 56.22
C ARG A 340 -85.08 9.00 57.54
N ARG A 341 -85.16 9.87 58.55
CA ARG A 341 -85.82 9.57 59.83
C ARG A 341 -87.32 9.36 59.64
N MET A 342 -87.99 10.20 58.85
CA MET A 342 -89.41 10.05 58.54
C MET A 342 -89.71 8.77 57.74
N LEU A 343 -88.82 8.36 56.83
CA LEU A 343 -89.03 7.18 55.99
C LEU A 343 -88.56 5.85 56.63
N PHE A 344 -87.52 5.86 57.46
CA PHE A 344 -86.84 4.64 57.91
C PHE A 344 -86.72 4.45 59.42
N GLY A 345 -87.18 5.41 60.25
CA GLY A 345 -87.05 5.31 61.70
C GLY A 345 -85.60 5.41 62.22
N GLU A 346 -85.45 5.56 63.52
CA GLU A 346 -84.16 5.85 64.17
C GLU A 346 -83.27 4.60 64.32
N SER A 347 -82.00 4.65 63.87
CA SER A 347 -81.06 3.53 63.93
C SER A 347 -79.73 3.89 64.63
N ARG A 348 -79.32 2.99 65.54
CA ARG A 348 -78.37 3.13 66.67
C ARG A 348 -76.88 3.07 66.26
N GLU A 349 -76.05 3.87 66.93
CA GLU A 349 -74.65 4.26 66.68
C GLU A 349 -73.59 3.21 67.10
N ARG A 350 -72.41 3.16 66.43
CA ARG A 350 -71.23 2.35 66.82
C ARG A 350 -69.88 3.06 66.54
N GLU A 351 -69.01 3.00 67.56
CA GLU A 351 -67.64 3.55 67.69
C GLU A 351 -66.57 2.91 66.77
N ALA A 352 -65.49 3.66 66.47
CA ALA A 352 -64.34 3.23 65.66
C ALA A 352 -62.98 3.44 66.37
N VAL A 353 -62.10 2.44 66.27
CA VAL A 353 -60.75 2.36 66.88
C VAL A 353 -59.64 2.70 65.87
N GLY A 354 -58.50 3.23 66.37
CA GLY A 354 -57.44 3.96 65.65
C GLY A 354 -56.27 3.20 65.00
N ARG A 355 -55.39 3.98 64.32
CA ARG A 355 -54.38 3.61 63.31
C ARG A 355 -52.93 3.90 63.81
N ARG A 356 -51.92 3.14 63.33
CA ARG A 356 -50.50 3.12 63.81
C ARG A 356 -49.49 3.51 62.70
N GLU A 357 -48.38 4.19 63.05
CA GLU A 357 -47.25 4.66 62.18
C GLU A 357 -45.92 3.88 62.41
N PRO A 358 -44.88 3.96 61.52
CA PRO A 358 -43.57 3.30 61.69
C PRO A 358 -42.35 4.24 61.93
N SER A 359 -41.28 3.71 62.56
CA SER A 359 -40.07 4.38 63.09
C SER A 359 -38.78 4.23 62.23
N GLY A 360 -37.84 5.18 62.36
CA GLY A 360 -36.62 5.36 61.53
C GLY A 360 -35.33 4.63 61.98
N ALA A 361 -34.26 4.75 61.18
CA ALA A 361 -32.98 4.04 61.32
C ALA A 361 -31.75 4.98 61.48
N GLU A 362 -30.82 4.55 62.35
CA GLU A 362 -29.64 5.24 62.89
C GLU A 362 -28.33 5.13 62.06
N THR A 363 -27.37 6.02 62.38
CA THR A 363 -26.01 6.17 61.82
C THR A 363 -24.92 5.52 62.69
N ARG A 364 -23.93 4.83 62.08
CA ARG A 364 -22.84 4.07 62.75
C ARG A 364 -21.47 4.76 62.64
N THR A 365 -20.69 4.74 63.73
CA THR A 365 -19.41 5.45 63.95
C THR A 365 -18.15 4.67 63.53
N LEU A 366 -17.05 5.39 63.30
CA LEU A 366 -15.69 4.91 62.95
C LEU A 366 -14.76 4.95 64.19
N GLY A 367 -13.94 3.90 64.40
CA GLY A 367 -12.83 3.92 65.36
C GLY A 367 -12.07 2.58 65.41
N SER A 368 -10.90 2.50 64.77
CA SER A 368 -9.94 1.39 64.93
C SER A 368 -8.54 1.85 64.52
N SER A 369 -7.60 1.88 65.47
CA SER A 369 -6.15 2.02 65.23
C SER A 369 -5.42 1.28 66.37
N THR A 370 -4.84 0.13 66.05
CA THR A 370 -4.13 -0.76 66.97
C THR A 370 -2.63 -0.43 66.95
N THR A 371 -2.07 -0.11 68.12
CA THR A 371 -0.62 0.04 68.36
C THR A 371 -0.07 -1.30 68.82
N ALA A 372 0.94 -1.84 68.12
CA ALA A 372 1.64 -3.07 68.50
C ALA A 372 2.91 -2.74 69.32
N LEU A 373 2.98 -3.35 70.50
CA LEU A 373 4.09 -3.37 71.43
C LEU A 373 5.12 -4.43 70.99
N THR A 374 6.43 -4.15 71.04
CA THR A 374 7.45 -5.19 71.27
C THR A 374 8.77 -4.59 71.75
N LYS A 375 9.23 -5.13 72.88
CA LYS A 375 10.62 -5.36 73.32
C LYS A 375 11.40 -4.18 73.92
N ASP A 376 11.43 -4.14 75.25
CA ASP A 376 12.61 -4.51 76.05
C ASP A 376 12.20 -5.41 77.21
#